data_AF-A0AA43J7H4-F1
#
_entry.id   AF-A0AA43J7H4-F1
#
_cell.length_a   1.000
_cell.length_b   1.000
_cell.length_c   1.000
_cell.angle_alpha   90.00
_cell.angle_beta   90.00
_cell.angle_gamma   90.00
#
_symmetry.space_group_name_H-M   'P 1'
#
loop_
_entity.id
_entity.type
_entity.pdbx_description
1 polymer ?
#
loop_
_entity_poly.entity_id
_entity_poly.type
_entity_poly.pdbx_seq_one_letter_code
_entity_poly.pdbx_strand_id
1 'polypeptide(L)'
;MGAPPSKVEITIRDRQHGYETVGITMPSQKTIIVVRNENSVTHGFASTLFKDLLVRVENGKEVKGKNFRSFHVEPGHTMTLEFSTAPTKFGPYGGAESIRHAIWCDIHPEVKGEIYVIETRGEVGGG
;
A
#
# COMPACT_ATOMS: atom_id res chain seq x y z
N MET A 1 -11.95 -8.34 20.81
CA MET A 1 -10.86 -7.34 20.62
C MET A 1 -10.32 -7.57 19.21
N GLY A 2 -10.36 -6.57 18.34
CA GLY A 2 -9.88 -6.70 16.96
C GLY A 2 -8.35 -6.77 16.89
N ALA A 3 -7.81 -7.44 15.89
CA ALA A 3 -6.36 -7.49 15.67
C ALA A 3 -5.79 -6.06 15.47
N PRO A 4 -4.58 -5.77 15.98
CA PRO A 4 -3.94 -4.48 15.76
C PRO A 4 -3.75 -4.21 14.26
N PRO A 5 -3.83 -2.95 13.80
CA PRO A 5 -3.69 -2.64 12.38
C PRO A 5 -2.32 -3.04 11.85
N SER A 6 -2.25 -3.51 10.60
CA SER A 6 -0.98 -3.72 9.90
C SER A 6 -0.40 -2.38 9.52
N LYS A 7 0.80 -2.04 10.01
CA LYS A 7 1.50 -0.82 9.65
C LYS A 7 2.66 -1.13 8.69
N VAL A 8 2.72 -0.39 7.58
CA VAL A 8 3.80 -0.44 6.60
C VAL A 8 4.39 0.96 6.48
N GLU A 9 5.70 1.10 6.62
CA GLU A 9 6.40 2.39 6.53
C GLU A 9 7.30 2.41 5.31
N ILE A 10 7.24 3.49 4.55
CA ILE A 10 7.92 3.67 3.27
C ILE A 10 8.59 5.03 3.29
N THR A 11 9.87 5.05 2.98
CA THR A 11 10.62 6.30 2.86
C THR A 11 11.15 6.43 1.44
N ILE A 12 10.81 7.54 0.79
CA ILE A 12 11.31 7.91 -0.54
C ILE A 12 12.48 8.86 -0.32
N ARG A 13 13.71 8.37 -0.46
CA ARG A 13 14.92 9.16 -0.22
C ARG A 13 15.42 9.88 -1.47
N ASP A 14 15.32 9.23 -2.63
CA ASP A 14 15.73 9.80 -3.90
C ASP A 14 15.04 9.12 -5.09
N ARG A 15 15.30 9.64 -6.29
CA ARG A 15 14.70 9.12 -7.54
C ARG A 15 15.31 7.80 -8.02
N GLN A 16 16.42 7.35 -7.47
CA GLN A 16 17.20 6.23 -7.99
C GLN A 16 16.97 4.92 -7.21
N HIS A 17 16.63 5.00 -5.92
CA HIS A 17 16.49 3.82 -5.05
C HIS A 17 15.06 3.27 -4.94
N GLY A 18 14.07 3.87 -5.61
CA GLY A 18 12.71 3.31 -5.67
C GLY A 18 12.00 3.20 -4.32
N TYR A 19 10.82 2.59 -4.29
CA TYR A 19 10.13 2.21 -3.04
C TYR A 19 10.67 0.85 -2.58
N GLU A 20 11.59 0.83 -1.61
CA GLU A 20 12.06 -0.41 -0.98
C GLU A 20 11.19 -0.74 0.24
N THR A 21 10.09 -1.50 0.08
CA THR A 21 9.34 -1.99 1.25
C THR A 21 8.56 -3.28 0.97
N VAL A 22 8.75 -4.29 1.83
CA VAL A 22 7.89 -5.48 1.91
C VAL A 22 7.02 -5.32 3.15
N GLY A 23 5.69 -5.38 3.02
CA GLY A 23 4.76 -5.19 4.14
C GLY A 23 3.67 -6.25 4.14
N ILE A 24 3.51 -6.99 5.22
CA ILE A 24 2.49 -8.05 5.31
C ILE A 24 1.18 -7.45 5.85
N THR A 25 0.05 -7.78 5.23
CA THR A 25 -1.27 -7.44 5.76
C THR A 25 -2.17 -8.68 5.87
N MET A 26 -3.24 -8.57 6.63
CA MET A 26 -4.27 -9.61 6.70
C MET A 26 -5.57 -9.08 6.08
N PRO A 27 -6.33 -9.91 5.36
CA PRO A 27 -7.64 -9.52 4.88
C PRO A 27 -8.56 -9.12 6.04
N SER A 28 -9.43 -8.15 5.79
CA SER A 28 -10.32 -7.53 6.79
C SER A 28 -9.59 -6.79 7.93
N GLN A 29 -8.26 -6.73 7.93
CA GLN A 29 -7.49 -5.95 8.89
C GLN A 29 -7.26 -4.54 8.34
N LYS A 30 -7.42 -3.55 9.22
CA LYS A 30 -7.05 -2.17 8.94
C LYS A 30 -5.56 -2.10 8.65
N THR A 31 -5.21 -1.61 7.47
CA THR A 31 -3.85 -1.40 7.00
C THR A 31 -3.56 0.09 6.99
N ILE A 32 -2.39 0.47 7.51
CA ILE A 32 -1.89 1.83 7.55
C ILE A 32 -0.57 1.85 6.79
N ILE A 33 -0.51 2.57 5.67
CA ILE A 33 0.73 2.83 4.94
C ILE A 33 1.18 4.26 5.24
N VAL A 34 2.39 4.42 5.74
CA VAL A 34 3.01 5.72 5.99
C VAL A 34 4.08 5.95 4.93
N VAL A 35 3.94 7.01 4.13
CA VAL A 35 4.85 7.36 3.05
C VAL A 35 5.54 8.68 3.39
N ARG A 36 6.85 8.64 3.64
CA ARG A 36 7.67 9.83 3.89
C ARG A 36 8.43 10.22 2.64
N ASN A 37 8.28 11.46 2.19
CA ASN A 37 9.04 12.02 1.07
C ASN A 37 10.21 12.87 1.60
N GLU A 38 11.42 12.31 1.56
CA GLU A 38 12.66 13.01 1.94
C GLU A 38 13.34 13.69 0.73
N ASN A 39 12.75 13.56 -0.47
CA ASN A 39 13.26 14.16 -1.70
C ASN A 39 12.72 15.59 -1.92
N SER A 40 13.26 16.29 -2.91
CA SER A 40 12.94 17.68 -3.26
C SER A 40 11.77 17.83 -4.24
N VAL A 41 11.13 16.74 -4.66
CA VAL A 41 10.03 16.75 -5.63
C VAL A 41 8.83 15.93 -5.15
N THR A 42 7.64 16.27 -5.64
CA THR A 42 6.41 15.54 -5.34
C THR A 42 6.50 14.12 -5.89
N HIS A 43 6.10 13.13 -5.09
CA HIS A 43 6.04 11.74 -5.51
C HIS A 43 4.61 11.21 -5.47
N GLY A 44 4.27 10.38 -6.45
CA GLY A 44 3.00 9.67 -6.49
C GLY A 44 3.12 8.27 -5.92
N PHE A 45 2.05 7.75 -5.36
CA PHE A 45 1.98 6.42 -4.79
C PHE A 45 0.80 5.69 -5.43
N ALA A 46 1.07 5.06 -6.56
CA ALA A 46 0.06 4.47 -7.43
C ALA A 46 -0.04 2.96 -7.26
N SER A 47 -1.27 2.43 -7.27
CA SER A 47 -1.52 0.99 -7.33
C SER A 47 -2.87 0.66 -7.94
N THR A 48 -2.96 -0.53 -8.52
CA THR A 48 -4.26 -1.15 -8.83
C THR A 48 -4.99 -1.61 -7.58
N LEU A 49 -4.29 -1.89 -6.47
CA LEU A 49 -4.87 -2.24 -5.16
C LEU A 49 -5.94 -1.24 -4.73
N PHE A 50 -5.67 0.04 -4.91
CA PHE A 50 -6.53 1.11 -4.41
C PHE A 50 -7.80 1.33 -5.22
N LYS A 51 -7.90 0.77 -6.44
CA LYS A 51 -8.94 1.11 -7.42
C LYS A 51 -10.35 0.99 -6.83
N ASP A 52 -10.61 -0.11 -6.14
CA ASP A 52 -11.93 -0.47 -5.62
C ASP A 52 -12.02 -0.38 -4.08
N LEU A 53 -10.99 0.16 -3.43
CA LEU A 53 -10.92 0.29 -1.96
C LEU A 53 -11.35 1.68 -1.50
N LEU A 54 -12.05 1.75 -0.37
CA LEU A 54 -12.16 3.00 0.38
C LEU A 54 -10.83 3.26 1.09
N VAL A 55 -10.10 4.26 0.60
CA VAL A 55 -8.80 4.68 1.16
C VAL A 55 -8.99 6.05 1.80
N ARG A 56 -8.74 6.15 3.09
CA ARG A 56 -8.61 7.42 3.80
C ARG A 56 -7.18 7.92 3.65
N VAL A 57 -7.02 9.18 3.26
CA VAL A 57 -5.72 9.82 3.09
C VAL A 57 -5.58 11.01 4.04
N GLU A 58 -4.41 11.14 4.65
CA GLU A 58 -4.00 12.30 5.43
C GLU A 58 -2.69 12.86 4.86
N ASN A 59 -2.59 14.20 4.79
CA ASN A 59 -1.41 14.92 4.28
C ASN A 59 -0.94 14.48 2.88
N GLY A 60 -1.90 14.10 2.02
CA GLY A 60 -1.67 13.73 0.64
C GLY A 60 -2.85 14.07 -0.25
N LYS A 61 -2.63 14.02 -1.56
CA LYS A 61 -3.64 14.34 -2.57
C LYS A 61 -3.98 13.11 -3.39
N GLU A 62 -5.26 12.74 -3.43
CA GLU A 62 -5.72 11.66 -4.31
C GLU A 62 -5.75 12.12 -5.78
N VAL A 63 -5.25 11.25 -6.66
CA VAL A 63 -5.32 11.37 -8.11
C VAL A 63 -5.88 10.07 -8.69
N LYS A 64 -6.99 10.18 -9.44
CA LYS A 64 -7.65 9.03 -10.06
C LYS A 64 -7.12 8.80 -11.47
N GLY A 65 -6.48 7.65 -11.68
CA GLY A 65 -6.14 7.14 -13.00
C GLY A 65 -7.27 6.30 -13.60
N LYS A 66 -7.14 5.92 -14.88
CA LYS A 66 -8.15 5.10 -15.58
C LYS A 66 -8.33 3.71 -14.97
N ASN A 67 -7.23 3.08 -14.54
CA ASN A 67 -7.20 1.70 -14.03
C ASN A 67 -6.49 1.56 -12.67
N PHE A 68 -6.13 2.67 -12.04
CA PHE A 68 -5.41 2.71 -10.77
C PHE A 68 -5.79 3.97 -10.02
N ARG A 69 -5.52 4.02 -8.72
CA ARG A 69 -5.53 5.27 -7.95
C ARG A 69 -4.10 5.56 -7.50
N SER A 70 -3.77 6.84 -7.45
CA SER A 70 -2.49 7.35 -6.95
C SER A 70 -2.73 8.37 -5.84
N PHE A 71 -1.78 8.45 -4.91
CA PHE A 71 -1.78 9.44 -3.84
C PHE A 71 -0.45 10.18 -3.84
N HIS A 72 -0.49 11.50 -3.92
CA HIS A 72 0.68 12.34 -4.08
C HIS A 72 1.10 12.93 -2.73
N VAL A 73 2.40 12.89 -2.44
CA VAL A 73 3.03 13.44 -1.25
C VAL A 73 4.06 14.50 -1.63
N GLU A 74 3.93 15.69 -1.05
CA GLU A 74 4.82 16.82 -1.32
C GLU A 74 6.22 16.64 -0.73
N PRO A 75 7.24 17.36 -1.23
CA PRO A 75 8.60 17.36 -0.67
C PRO A 75 8.60 17.63 0.83
N GLY A 76 9.36 16.83 1.59
CA GLY A 76 9.50 16.97 3.05
C GLY A 76 8.26 16.57 3.86
N HIS A 77 7.18 16.11 3.22
CA HIS A 77 5.95 15.73 3.91
C HIS A 77 5.85 14.22 4.15
N THR A 78 4.97 13.85 5.08
CA THR A 78 4.59 12.46 5.33
C THR A 78 3.10 12.31 5.10
N MET A 79 2.73 11.38 4.23
CA MET A 79 1.36 11.01 3.92
C MET A 79 1.01 9.70 4.61
N THR A 80 -0.23 9.58 5.08
CA THR A 80 -0.77 8.34 5.66
C THR A 80 -1.96 7.87 4.83
N LEU A 81 -1.94 6.60 4.43
CA LEU A 81 -3.05 5.93 3.76
C LEU A 81 -3.61 4.85 4.68
N GLU A 82 -4.92 4.86 4.87
CA GLU A 82 -5.62 3.89 5.69
C GLU A 82 -6.71 3.20 4.85
N PHE A 83 -6.69 1.88 4.81
CA PHE A 83 -7.68 1.06 4.10
C PHE A 83 -7.81 -0.32 4.74
N SER A 84 -8.82 -1.08 4.36
CA SER A 84 -8.91 -2.51 4.68
C SER A 84 -9.24 -3.26 3.40
N THR A 85 -8.56 -4.38 3.15
CA THR A 85 -8.91 -5.25 2.02
C THR A 85 -10.05 -6.18 2.42
N ALA A 86 -10.96 -6.44 1.49
CA ALA A 86 -11.91 -7.54 1.69
C ALA A 86 -11.17 -8.88 1.48
N PRO A 87 -11.62 -9.98 2.11
CA PRO A 87 -11.13 -11.31 1.78
C PRO A 87 -11.25 -11.54 0.27
N THR A 88 -10.13 -11.78 -0.40
CA THR A 88 -10.14 -12.16 -1.81
C THR A 88 -10.82 -13.53 -1.96
N LYS A 89 -11.66 -13.67 -2.99
CA LYS A 89 -12.48 -14.86 -3.19
C LYS A 89 -11.60 -16.10 -3.30
N PHE A 90 -11.97 -17.10 -2.50
CA PHE A 90 -11.40 -18.43 -2.37
C PHE A 90 -10.93 -19.03 -3.71
N GLY A 91 -9.62 -19.26 -3.86
CA GLY A 91 -9.14 -20.27 -4.79
C GLY A 91 -9.69 -21.65 -4.40
N PRO A 92 -10.07 -22.51 -5.36
CA PRO A 92 -10.74 -23.80 -5.10
C PRO A 92 -9.90 -24.83 -4.31
N TYR A 93 -8.62 -24.52 -4.04
CA TYR A 93 -7.66 -25.44 -3.42
C TYR A 93 -7.26 -25.08 -1.99
N GLY A 94 -7.89 -24.08 -1.36
CA GLY A 94 -7.75 -23.84 0.09
C GLY A 94 -6.34 -23.48 0.60
N GLY A 95 -5.39 -23.20 -0.29
CA GLY A 95 -4.05 -22.74 0.05
C GLY A 95 -4.03 -21.27 0.50
N ALA A 96 -3.02 -20.90 1.28
CA ALA A 96 -2.75 -19.49 1.60
C ALA A 96 -2.30 -18.75 0.34
N GLU A 97 -3.21 -18.07 -0.35
CA GLU A 97 -2.86 -17.25 -1.52
C GLU A 97 -2.34 -15.88 -1.06
N SER A 98 -1.02 -15.75 -1.02
CA SER A 98 -0.35 -14.46 -0.85
C SER A 98 -0.44 -13.65 -2.15
N ILE A 99 -1.35 -12.68 -2.18
CA ILE A 99 -1.45 -11.74 -3.32
C ILE A 99 -0.33 -10.70 -3.21
N ARG A 100 0.20 -10.25 -4.35
CA ARG A 100 1.25 -9.24 -4.44
C ARG A 100 0.72 -8.03 -5.22
N HIS A 101 0.86 -6.83 -4.67
CA HIS A 101 0.32 -5.61 -5.26
C HIS A 101 1.41 -4.62 -5.66
N ALA A 102 1.74 -4.53 -6.96
CA ALA A 102 2.74 -3.58 -7.42
C ALA A 102 2.36 -2.12 -7.07
N ILE A 103 3.38 -1.33 -6.71
CA ILE A 103 3.32 0.11 -6.51
C ILE A 103 4.24 0.79 -7.53
N TRP A 104 3.96 2.05 -7.86
CA TRP A 104 4.88 2.87 -8.66
C TRP A 104 4.62 4.36 -8.44
N CYS A 105 5.55 5.20 -8.90
CA CYS A 105 5.32 6.63 -9.03
C CYS A 105 4.68 6.92 -10.39
N ASP A 106 3.51 7.56 -10.42
CA ASP A 106 2.86 7.99 -11.67
C ASP A 106 3.42 9.32 -12.24
N ILE A 107 4.28 9.99 -11.49
CA ILE A 107 4.94 11.26 -11.90
C ILE A 107 6.33 10.99 -12.49
N HIS A 108 7.09 10.07 -11.89
CA HIS A 108 8.48 9.78 -12.21
C HIS A 108 8.60 8.31 -12.63
N PRO A 109 8.55 7.98 -13.94
CA PRO A 109 8.55 6.59 -14.41
C PRO A 109 9.84 5.81 -14.06
N GLU A 110 10.93 6.51 -13.75
CA GLU A 110 12.17 5.95 -13.22
C GLU A 110 12.06 5.49 -11.75
N VAL A 111 11.10 6.03 -10.99
CA VAL A 111 10.85 5.66 -9.60
C VAL A 111 9.83 4.53 -9.55
N LYS A 112 10.35 3.31 -9.66
CA LYS A 112 9.57 2.08 -9.48
C LYS A 112 9.93 1.48 -8.14
N GLY A 113 8.96 0.87 -7.48
CA GLY A 113 9.22 0.14 -6.26
C GLY A 113 8.00 -0.66 -5.91
N GLU A 114 8.22 -1.87 -5.49
CA GLU A 114 7.15 -2.85 -5.33
C GLU A 114 6.85 -2.95 -3.85
N ILE A 115 5.58 -2.76 -3.47
CA ILE A 115 5.15 -3.21 -2.15
C ILE A 115 4.54 -4.58 -2.30
N TYR A 116 5.16 -5.55 -1.67
CA TYR A 116 4.53 -6.84 -1.52
C TYR A 116 3.59 -6.78 -0.33
N VAL A 117 2.34 -6.34 -0.57
CA VAL A 117 1.25 -6.48 0.39
C VAL A 117 0.81 -7.94 0.40
N ILE A 118 1.52 -8.77 1.16
CA ILE A 118 1.21 -10.19 1.30
C ILE A 118 -0.02 -10.30 2.17
N GLU A 119 -1.16 -10.65 1.56
CA GLU A 119 -2.36 -11.02 2.29
C GLU A 119 -2.22 -12.45 2.84
N THR A 120 -2.10 -12.60 4.16
CA THR A 120 -2.05 -13.93 4.82
C THR A 120 -3.33 -14.21 5.59
N ARG A 121 -3.76 -15.48 5.65
CA ARG A 121 -4.78 -15.90 6.62
C ARG A 121 -4.20 -15.76 8.03
N GLY A 122 -4.92 -15.08 8.91
CA GLY A 122 -4.74 -15.31 10.35
C GLY A 122 -5.23 -16.71 10.67
N GLU A 123 -4.35 -17.59 11.13
CA GLU A 123 -4.79 -18.71 11.97
C GLU A 123 -5.28 -18.08 13.27
N VAL A 124 -6.60 -18.01 13.46
CA VAL A 124 -7.15 -17.99 14.81
C VAL A 124 -6.74 -19.33 15.41
N GLY A 125 -5.68 -19.32 16.21
CA GLY A 125 -5.26 -20.46 17.01
C GLY A 125 -6.44 -20.96 17.82
N GLY A 126 -6.95 -22.13 17.45
CA GLY A 126 -7.78 -22.96 18.31
C GLY A 126 -6.85 -23.75 19.22
N GLY A 127 -7.02 -23.55 20.53
CA GLY A 127 -6.36 -24.28 21.61
C GLY A 127 -6.91 -23.82 22.93
#